data_AF-L8WET5-F1
#
_entry.id   AF-L8WET5-F1
#
_cell.length_a   1.000
_cell.length_b   1.000
_cell.length_c   1.000
_cell.angle_alpha   90.00
_cell.angle_beta   90.00
_cell.angle_gamma   90.00
#
_symmetry.space_group_name_H-M   'P 1'
#
loop_
_entity.id
_entity.type
_entity.pdbx_description
1 polymer ?
#
loop_
_entity_poly.entity_id
_entity_poly.type
_entity_poly.pdbx_seq_one_letter_code
_entity_poly.pdbx_strand_id
1 'polypeptide(L)'
;MATLFENVASIDDLLSAWSKSGPSDEEVIAYATAAIEQLGDSQMQNQFAENVRQAGVWANEVDKAFDKVTRSFADMNTRYGKDFPGFGNYNTQWIEYNQRWITLLDDSRRVASQNVAILRRFDQVFLHMVEQVQTAQDREDCIIELQSFIDEDHEDSTKMYQGFLGLKRDIEDFVRRMDRFIEETGSKIAEDIKALTQQIKDLEDEITIIAIKDAQTALVATGVLLNIIGIIVSGSVLASYQADRRTKAADLADKQRKLEDANRKQQGLAHLKTEYDGLKPKRSVSNVPQRWNECADQPGELLFCVSQSDYFANSGVFVSIQRFKAELRLARDTCGPLQEGLERYATELANRK
;
A
#
# COMPACT_ATOMS: atom_id res chain seq x y z
N MET A 1 -38.74 7.14 -20.82
CA MET A 1 -37.66 6.54 -21.64
C MET A 1 -37.39 5.18 -21.04
N ALA A 2 -38.06 4.16 -21.56
CA ALA A 2 -37.97 2.79 -21.07
C ALA A 2 -36.66 2.19 -21.57
N THR A 3 -35.70 2.06 -20.66
CA THR A 3 -34.40 1.41 -20.86
C THR A 3 -34.57 -0.11 -20.84
N LEU A 4 -33.62 -0.80 -21.47
CA LEU A 4 -33.50 -2.26 -21.62
C LEU A 4 -33.60 -3.12 -20.32
N PHE A 5 -33.80 -2.48 -19.17
CA PHE A 5 -33.84 -3.07 -17.82
C PHE A 5 -35.24 -3.14 -17.19
N GLU A 6 -36.32 -2.75 -17.91
CA GLU A 6 -37.68 -2.88 -17.36
C GLU A 6 -38.30 -4.28 -17.55
N ASN A 7 -37.78 -5.12 -18.45
CA ASN A 7 -38.37 -6.43 -18.78
C ASN A 7 -37.38 -7.61 -18.82
N VAL A 8 -36.08 -7.37 -18.64
CA VAL A 8 -35.10 -8.44 -18.44
C VAL A 8 -34.86 -8.53 -16.94
N ALA A 9 -34.91 -9.73 -16.37
CA ALA A 9 -34.37 -9.97 -15.03
C ALA A 9 -32.99 -9.30 -14.93
N SER A 10 -32.61 -8.80 -13.75
CA SER A 10 -31.39 -7.97 -13.60
C SER A 10 -30.18 -8.59 -14.31
N ILE A 11 -29.18 -7.81 -14.73
CA ILE A 11 -27.94 -8.35 -15.34
C ILE A 11 -27.39 -9.52 -14.51
N ASP A 12 -27.51 -9.43 -13.18
CA ASP A 12 -27.14 -10.49 -12.24
C ASP A 12 -27.96 -11.78 -12.40
N ASP A 13 -29.27 -11.68 -12.67
CA ASP A 13 -30.14 -12.82 -12.97
C ASP A 13 -29.78 -13.46 -14.31
N LEU A 14 -29.42 -12.65 -15.30
CA LEU A 14 -29.04 -13.10 -16.65
C LEU A 14 -27.67 -13.80 -16.62
N LEU A 15 -26.68 -13.22 -15.93
CA LEU A 15 -25.39 -13.86 -15.66
C LEU A 15 -25.54 -15.12 -14.78
N SER A 16 -26.47 -15.11 -13.82
CA SER A 16 -26.78 -16.30 -13.01
C SER A 16 -27.46 -17.41 -13.82
N ALA A 17 -28.24 -17.08 -14.85
CA ALA A 17 -28.81 -18.07 -15.76
C ALA A 17 -27.74 -18.64 -16.70
N TRP A 18 -26.91 -17.78 -17.29
CA TRP A 18 -25.83 -18.18 -18.19
C TRP A 18 -24.79 -19.06 -17.50
N SER A 19 -24.47 -18.80 -16.24
CA SER A 19 -23.56 -19.66 -15.45
C SER A 19 -24.10 -21.08 -15.19
N LYS A 20 -25.41 -21.31 -15.30
CA LYS A 20 -26.04 -22.62 -15.06
C LYS A 20 -26.19 -23.47 -16.32
N SER A 21 -26.56 -22.85 -17.45
CA SER A 21 -26.93 -23.57 -18.67
C SER A 21 -26.18 -23.12 -19.93
N GLY A 22 -25.35 -22.08 -19.83
CA GLY A 22 -24.81 -21.37 -20.99
C GLY A 22 -25.88 -20.52 -21.70
N PRO A 23 -25.47 -19.50 -22.47
CA PRO A 23 -26.40 -18.67 -23.23
C PRO A 23 -26.75 -19.30 -24.59
N SER A 24 -28.00 -19.12 -25.03
CA SER A 24 -28.41 -19.40 -26.41
C SER A 24 -27.91 -18.32 -27.38
N ASP A 25 -27.86 -18.64 -28.67
CA ASP A 25 -27.44 -17.68 -29.70
C ASP A 25 -28.34 -16.43 -29.74
N GLU A 26 -29.64 -16.61 -29.56
CA GLU A 26 -30.62 -15.51 -29.56
C GLU A 26 -30.44 -14.59 -28.35
N GLU A 27 -30.14 -15.14 -27.17
CA GLU A 27 -29.86 -14.36 -25.96
C GLU A 27 -28.58 -13.54 -26.10
N VAL A 28 -27.51 -14.13 -26.66
CA VAL A 28 -26.25 -13.40 -26.87
C VAL A 28 -26.41 -12.31 -27.93
N ILE A 29 -27.08 -12.61 -29.05
CA ILE A 29 -27.33 -11.61 -30.09
C ILE A 29 -28.16 -10.44 -29.53
N ALA A 30 -29.21 -10.74 -28.76
CA ALA A 30 -30.03 -9.71 -28.14
C ALA A 30 -29.23 -8.85 -27.15
N TYR A 31 -28.43 -9.48 -26.28
CA TYR A 31 -27.53 -8.79 -25.36
C TYR A 31 -26.52 -7.91 -26.11
N ALA A 32 -25.82 -8.45 -27.10
CA ALA A 32 -24.82 -7.73 -27.86
C ALA A 32 -25.41 -6.54 -28.62
N THR A 33 -26.57 -6.74 -29.26
CA THR A 33 -27.30 -5.66 -29.95
C THR A 33 -27.72 -4.56 -28.99
N ALA A 34 -28.26 -4.94 -27.83
CA ALA A 34 -28.64 -4.01 -26.78
C ALA A 34 -27.46 -3.21 -26.21
N ALA A 35 -26.34 -3.88 -25.97
CA ALA A 35 -25.11 -3.24 -25.50
C ALA A 35 -24.53 -2.31 -26.56
N ILE A 36 -24.56 -2.70 -27.84
CA ILE A 36 -24.19 -1.84 -28.98
C ILE A 36 -25.09 -0.59 -29.04
N GLU A 37 -26.41 -0.74 -28.91
CA GLU A 37 -27.35 0.39 -28.89
C GLU A 37 -27.06 1.36 -27.74
N GLN A 38 -26.75 0.83 -26.55
CA GLN A 38 -26.33 1.62 -25.39
C GLN A 38 -24.99 2.33 -25.63
N LEU A 39 -24.02 1.62 -26.22
CA LEU A 39 -22.74 2.20 -26.62
C LEU A 39 -22.91 3.22 -27.76
N GLY A 40 -24.00 3.20 -28.52
CA GLY A 40 -24.35 4.24 -29.49
C GLY A 40 -24.77 5.56 -28.83
N ASP A 41 -25.11 5.56 -27.54
CA ASP A 41 -25.38 6.77 -26.78
C ASP A 41 -24.06 7.46 -26.37
N SER A 42 -23.81 8.62 -26.98
CA SER A 42 -22.66 9.47 -26.65
C SER A 42 -22.52 9.79 -25.16
N GLN A 43 -23.60 9.82 -24.38
CA GLN A 43 -23.54 10.02 -22.93
C GLN A 43 -22.94 8.79 -22.24
N MET A 44 -23.32 7.57 -22.66
CA MET A 44 -22.78 6.34 -22.10
C MET A 44 -21.31 6.13 -22.47
N GLN A 45 -20.94 6.40 -23.73
CA GLN A 45 -19.53 6.38 -24.16
C GLN A 45 -18.67 7.32 -23.31
N ASN A 46 -19.15 8.55 -23.10
CA ASN A 46 -18.46 9.52 -22.26
C ASN A 46 -18.36 9.07 -20.80
N GLN A 47 -19.41 8.46 -20.25
CA GLN A 47 -19.37 7.95 -18.88
C GLN A 47 -18.35 6.82 -18.74
N PHE A 48 -18.26 5.93 -19.73
CA PHE A 48 -17.25 4.88 -19.76
C PHE A 48 -15.83 5.46 -19.79
N ALA A 49 -15.56 6.36 -20.74
CA ALA A 49 -14.26 7.02 -20.84
C ALA A 49 -13.91 7.82 -19.57
N GLU A 50 -14.91 8.45 -18.95
CA GLU A 50 -14.74 9.18 -17.70
C GLU A 50 -14.40 8.25 -16.53
N ASN A 51 -15.01 7.07 -16.44
CA ASN A 51 -14.68 6.09 -15.40
C ASN A 51 -13.20 5.67 -15.49
N VAL A 52 -12.68 5.43 -16.69
CA VAL A 52 -11.25 5.12 -16.91
C VAL A 52 -10.36 6.31 -16.56
N ARG A 53 -10.75 7.55 -16.96
CA ARG A 53 -10.02 8.77 -16.59
C ARG A 53 -9.91 8.95 -15.07
N GLN A 54 -10.98 8.64 -14.33
CA GLN A 54 -11.00 8.78 -12.87
C GLN A 54 -9.94 7.93 -12.18
N ALA A 55 -9.53 6.79 -12.76
CA ALA A 55 -8.41 6.02 -12.24
C ALA A 55 -7.09 6.81 -12.27
N GLY A 56 -6.88 7.64 -13.30
CA GLY A 56 -5.72 8.54 -13.40
C GLY A 56 -5.76 9.65 -12.35
N VAL A 57 -6.95 10.18 -12.07
CA VAL A 57 -7.16 11.15 -10.98
C VAL A 57 -6.81 10.54 -9.63
N TRP A 58 -7.31 9.33 -9.34
CA TRP A 58 -7.00 8.63 -8.08
C TRP A 58 -5.51 8.28 -7.97
N ALA A 59 -4.86 7.88 -9.05
CA ALA A 59 -3.42 7.66 -9.08
C ALA A 59 -2.65 8.93 -8.68
N ASN A 60 -3.04 10.10 -9.20
CA ASN A 60 -2.45 11.39 -8.81
C ASN A 60 -2.71 11.76 -7.34
N GLU A 61 -3.86 11.39 -6.76
CA GLU A 61 -4.13 11.59 -5.32
C GLU A 61 -3.24 10.71 -4.44
N VAL A 62 -3.04 9.46 -4.85
CA VAL A 62 -2.17 8.50 -4.15
C VAL A 62 -0.72 8.95 -4.23
N ASP A 63 -0.27 9.42 -5.39
CA ASP A 63 1.08 9.96 -5.58
C ASP A 63 1.39 11.11 -4.62
N LYS A 64 0.47 12.08 -4.50
CA LYS A 64 0.58 13.16 -3.50
C LYS A 64 0.62 12.64 -2.07
N ALA A 65 -0.10 11.57 -1.77
CA ALA A 65 -0.05 10.94 -0.45
C ALA A 65 1.31 10.29 -0.21
N PHE A 66 1.89 9.60 -1.20
CA PHE A 66 3.24 9.04 -1.11
C PHE A 66 4.30 10.12 -0.87
N ASP A 67 4.25 11.23 -1.61
CA ASP A 67 5.16 12.37 -1.40
C ASP A 67 5.02 12.96 0.00
N LYS A 68 3.78 13.18 0.47
CA LYS A 68 3.52 13.66 1.84
C LYS A 68 4.10 12.72 2.89
N VAL A 69 3.85 11.42 2.79
CA VAL A 69 4.38 10.43 3.75
C VAL A 69 5.90 10.41 3.68
N THR A 70 6.50 10.49 2.50
CA THR A 70 7.96 10.52 2.33
C THR A 70 8.58 11.72 3.03
N ARG A 71 8.02 12.91 2.85
CA ARG A 71 8.48 14.14 3.54
C ARG A 71 8.32 14.03 5.05
N SER A 72 7.19 13.50 5.53
CA SER A 72 6.96 13.30 6.95
C SER A 72 7.91 12.28 7.56
N PHE A 73 8.23 11.18 6.87
CA PHE A 73 9.22 10.21 7.32
C PHE A 73 10.62 10.80 7.39
N ALA A 74 11.01 11.59 6.39
CA ALA A 74 12.29 12.29 6.40
C ALA A 74 12.40 13.24 7.60
N ASP A 75 11.37 14.05 7.85
CA ASP A 75 11.33 14.99 8.97
C ASP A 75 11.32 14.28 10.34
N MET A 76 10.52 13.23 10.49
CA MET A 76 10.54 12.37 11.69
C MET A 76 11.92 11.75 11.90
N ASN A 77 12.62 11.35 10.83
CA ASN A 77 13.94 10.76 10.94
C ASN A 77 14.99 11.81 11.34
N THR A 78 14.89 13.03 10.83
CA THR A 78 15.73 14.16 11.28
C THR A 78 15.52 14.46 12.76
N ARG A 79 14.27 14.48 13.24
CA ARG A 79 13.96 14.81 14.63
C ARG A 79 14.26 13.69 15.62
N TYR A 80 13.97 12.44 15.26
CA TYR A 80 13.97 11.32 16.19
C TYR A 80 14.95 10.19 15.83
N GLY A 81 15.54 10.19 14.64
CA GLY A 81 16.38 9.07 14.16
C GLY A 81 17.62 8.82 15.00
N LYS A 82 18.16 9.84 15.69
CA LYS A 82 19.27 9.66 16.64
C LYS A 82 18.85 8.89 17.89
N ASP A 83 17.63 9.12 18.36
CA ASP A 83 17.09 8.47 19.55
C ASP A 83 16.58 7.06 19.26
N PHE A 84 16.08 6.86 18.04
CA PHE A 84 15.55 5.60 17.56
C PHE A 84 16.26 5.20 16.26
N PRO A 85 17.53 4.73 16.32
CA PRO A 85 18.32 4.43 15.11
C PRO A 85 17.67 3.40 14.19
N GLY A 86 16.82 2.51 14.71
CA GLY A 86 16.03 1.57 13.90
C GLY A 86 15.03 2.26 12.96
N PHE A 87 14.56 3.47 13.29
CA PHE A 87 13.61 4.24 12.47
C PHE A 87 14.21 4.66 11.13
N GLY A 88 15.53 4.91 11.06
CA GLY A 88 16.21 5.28 9.83
C GLY A 88 16.04 4.24 8.71
N ASN A 89 16.00 2.96 9.06
CA ASN A 89 15.77 1.87 8.09
C ASN A 89 14.35 1.92 7.51
N TYR A 90 13.35 2.26 8.33
CA TYR A 90 11.97 2.42 7.85
C TYR A 90 11.82 3.63 6.93
N ASN A 91 12.53 4.72 7.21
CA ASN A 91 12.57 5.88 6.30
C ASN A 91 13.18 5.51 4.93
N THR A 92 14.33 4.81 4.91
CA THR A 92 14.95 4.34 3.66
C THR A 92 14.01 3.41 2.89
N GLN A 93 13.40 2.44 3.57
CA GLN A 93 12.47 1.51 2.95
C GLN A 93 11.24 2.21 2.35
N TRP A 94 10.71 3.25 3.02
CA TRP A 94 9.61 4.03 2.47
C TRP A 94 10.00 4.79 1.20
N ILE A 95 11.22 5.34 1.15
CA ILE A 95 11.75 6.00 -0.06
C ILE A 95 11.79 5.01 -1.24
N GLU A 96 12.20 3.76 -0.99
CA GLU A 96 12.19 2.71 -2.02
C GLU A 96 10.76 2.39 -2.51
N TYR A 97 9.78 2.33 -1.61
CA TYR A 97 8.38 2.15 -2.00
C TYR A 97 7.83 3.32 -2.82
N ASN A 98 8.18 4.56 -2.46
CA ASN A 98 7.82 5.74 -3.25
C ASN A 98 8.44 5.67 -4.66
N GLN A 99 9.71 5.27 -4.77
CA GLN A 99 10.35 5.12 -6.08
C GLN A 99 9.69 4.03 -6.92
N ARG A 100 9.35 2.88 -6.31
CA ARG A 100 8.60 1.81 -6.98
C ARG A 100 7.22 2.26 -7.43
N TRP A 101 6.50 3.03 -6.60
CA TRP A 101 5.22 3.63 -6.97
C TRP A 101 5.35 4.51 -8.22
N ILE A 102 6.35 5.40 -8.25
CA ILE A 102 6.61 6.28 -9.40
C ILE A 102 6.88 5.46 -10.67
N THR A 103 7.73 4.44 -10.59
CA THR A 103 8.03 3.54 -11.71
C THR A 103 6.77 2.82 -12.21
N LEU A 104 5.96 2.30 -11.30
CA LEU A 104 4.72 1.61 -11.65
C LEU A 104 3.69 2.55 -12.29
N LEU A 105 3.63 3.81 -11.87
CA LEU A 105 2.80 4.83 -12.53
C LEU A 105 3.28 5.11 -13.95
N ASP A 106 4.60 5.24 -14.16
CA ASP A 106 5.16 5.47 -15.49
C ASP A 106 4.89 4.26 -16.41
N ASP A 107 5.04 3.04 -15.89
CA ASP A 107 4.67 1.80 -16.59
C ASP A 107 3.18 1.78 -16.93
N SER A 108 2.31 2.20 -16.01
CA SER A 108 0.86 2.21 -16.27
C SER A 108 0.44 3.17 -17.36
N ARG A 109 1.09 4.33 -17.45
CA ARG A 109 0.88 5.27 -18.56
C ARG A 109 1.35 4.66 -19.89
N ARG A 110 2.49 3.96 -19.88
CA ARG A 110 3.04 3.27 -21.06
C ARG A 110 2.09 2.17 -21.53
N VAL A 111 1.62 1.32 -20.62
CA VAL A 111 0.64 0.25 -20.88
C VAL A 111 -0.66 0.83 -21.44
N ALA A 112 -1.20 1.91 -20.86
CA ALA A 112 -2.39 2.56 -21.39
C ALA A 112 -2.19 3.03 -22.85
N SER A 113 -1.04 3.62 -23.16
CA SER A 113 -0.72 4.09 -24.52
C SER A 113 -0.52 2.92 -25.50
N GLN A 114 0.11 1.83 -25.07
CA GLN A 114 0.24 0.59 -25.85
C GLN A 114 -1.14 -0.01 -26.13
N ASN A 115 -2.00 -0.10 -25.13
CA ASN A 115 -3.36 -0.63 -25.26
C ASN A 115 -4.20 0.22 -26.22
N VAL A 116 -4.07 1.55 -26.22
CA VAL A 116 -4.72 2.40 -27.24
C VAL A 116 -4.26 2.00 -28.65
N ALA A 117 -2.96 1.76 -28.86
CA ALA A 117 -2.45 1.34 -30.15
C ALA A 117 -2.96 -0.05 -30.56
N ILE A 118 -3.03 -1.00 -29.62
CA ILE A 118 -3.60 -2.34 -29.82
C ILE A 118 -5.09 -2.22 -30.21
N LEU A 119 -5.87 -1.44 -29.47
CA LEU A 119 -7.29 -1.23 -29.75
C LEU A 119 -7.54 -0.58 -31.13
N ARG A 120 -6.68 0.35 -31.55
CA ARG A 120 -6.75 0.94 -32.90
C ARG A 120 -6.45 -0.08 -33.99
N ARG A 121 -5.45 -0.94 -33.77
CA ARG A 121 -5.13 -2.03 -34.70
C ARG A 121 -6.27 -3.04 -34.78
N PHE A 122 -6.84 -3.41 -33.63
CA PHE A 122 -8.02 -4.27 -33.55
C PHE A 122 -9.18 -3.68 -34.37
N ASP A 123 -9.58 -2.42 -34.12
CA ASP A 123 -10.67 -1.78 -34.87
C ASP A 123 -10.40 -1.74 -36.39
N GLN A 124 -9.17 -1.44 -36.80
CA GLN A 124 -8.79 -1.40 -38.23
C GLN A 124 -8.84 -2.76 -38.92
N VAL A 125 -8.38 -3.82 -38.25
CA VAL A 125 -8.33 -5.17 -38.81
C VAL A 125 -9.72 -5.78 -38.90
N PHE A 126 -10.53 -5.67 -37.85
CA PHE A 126 -11.78 -6.43 -37.75
C PHE A 126 -12.99 -5.78 -38.41
N LEU A 127 -12.97 -4.46 -38.67
CA LEU A 127 -14.06 -3.78 -39.38
C LEU A 127 -14.36 -4.43 -40.73
N HIS A 128 -13.32 -4.73 -41.51
CA HIS A 128 -13.46 -5.40 -42.79
C HIS A 128 -13.83 -6.88 -42.64
N MET A 129 -13.20 -7.59 -41.70
CA MET A 129 -13.43 -9.03 -41.53
C MET A 129 -14.87 -9.35 -41.11
N VAL A 130 -15.43 -8.62 -40.14
CA VAL A 130 -16.80 -8.82 -39.63
C VAL A 130 -17.86 -8.66 -40.72
N GLU A 131 -17.68 -7.68 -41.61
CA GLU A 131 -18.63 -7.41 -42.68
C GLU A 131 -18.61 -8.51 -43.76
N GLN A 132 -17.45 -9.12 -44.01
CA GLN A 132 -17.24 -10.11 -45.06
C GLN A 132 -17.63 -11.54 -44.67
N VAL A 133 -17.82 -11.87 -43.39
CA VAL A 133 -18.21 -13.24 -43.00
C VAL A 133 -19.59 -13.61 -43.56
N GLN A 134 -19.67 -14.58 -44.48
CA GLN A 134 -20.95 -15.06 -45.05
C GLN A 134 -21.12 -16.56 -44.89
N THR A 135 -20.01 -17.28 -44.79
CA THR A 135 -19.94 -18.73 -44.73
C THR A 135 -19.26 -19.21 -43.46
N ALA A 136 -19.35 -20.51 -43.19
CA ALA A 136 -18.61 -21.12 -42.09
C ALA A 136 -17.09 -21.03 -42.29
N GLN A 137 -16.62 -21.06 -43.54
CA GLN A 137 -15.20 -20.90 -43.85
C GLN A 137 -14.71 -19.48 -43.54
N ASP A 138 -15.46 -18.45 -43.94
CA ASP A 138 -15.08 -17.06 -43.62
C ASP A 138 -15.00 -16.82 -42.11
N ARG A 139 -15.88 -17.47 -41.34
CA ARG A 139 -15.85 -17.43 -39.88
C ARG A 139 -14.57 -18.07 -39.34
N GLU A 140 -14.18 -19.22 -39.89
CA GLU A 140 -12.98 -19.94 -39.47
C GLU A 140 -11.69 -19.18 -39.82
N ASP A 141 -11.63 -18.61 -41.02
CA ASP A 141 -10.53 -17.74 -41.45
C ASP A 141 -10.44 -16.50 -40.53
N CYS A 142 -11.58 -15.92 -40.17
CA CYS A 142 -11.65 -14.80 -39.21
C CYS A 142 -11.13 -15.19 -37.82
N ILE A 143 -11.43 -16.41 -37.35
CA ILE A 143 -10.94 -16.93 -36.06
C ILE A 143 -9.42 -17.12 -36.10
N ILE A 144 -8.85 -17.60 -37.20
CA ILE A 144 -7.40 -17.78 -37.35
C ILE A 144 -6.66 -16.43 -37.27
N GLU A 145 -7.15 -15.42 -37.98
CA GLU A 145 -6.59 -14.07 -37.94
C GLU A 145 -6.77 -13.41 -36.56
N LEU A 146 -7.93 -13.61 -35.92
CA LEU A 146 -8.14 -13.20 -34.53
C LEU A 146 -7.08 -13.84 -33.64
N GLN A 147 -6.88 -15.16 -33.73
CA GLN A 147 -5.92 -15.92 -32.92
C GLN A 147 -4.50 -15.36 -33.04
N SER A 148 -4.06 -15.06 -34.27
CA SER A 148 -2.74 -14.47 -34.50
C SER A 148 -2.57 -13.11 -33.80
N PHE A 149 -3.64 -12.33 -33.64
CA PHE A 149 -3.61 -11.07 -32.91
C PHE A 149 -3.56 -11.29 -31.39
N ILE A 150 -4.23 -12.32 -30.86
CA ILE A 150 -4.23 -12.70 -29.42
C ILE A 150 -2.86 -13.16 -28.97
N ASP A 151 -2.21 -13.97 -29.82
CA ASP A 151 -0.94 -14.60 -29.54
C ASP A 151 0.23 -13.60 -29.54
N GLU A 152 -0.03 -12.33 -29.88
CA GLU A 152 0.93 -11.25 -29.68
C GLU A 152 1.26 -11.05 -28.19
N ASP A 153 2.53 -10.77 -27.89
CA ASP A 153 2.95 -10.55 -26.51
C ASP A 153 2.31 -9.27 -25.94
N HIS A 154 1.45 -9.46 -24.95
CA HIS A 154 0.75 -8.41 -24.21
C HIS A 154 1.00 -8.51 -22.68
N GLU A 155 2.10 -9.15 -22.27
CA GLU A 155 2.41 -9.39 -20.84
C GLU A 155 2.64 -8.13 -20.01
N ASP A 156 2.87 -6.97 -20.64
CA ASP A 156 3.16 -5.71 -19.98
C ASP A 156 2.04 -5.30 -18.99
N SER A 157 0.78 -5.53 -19.34
CA SER A 157 -0.38 -5.25 -18.46
C SER A 157 -0.36 -6.12 -17.21
N THR A 158 -0.06 -7.42 -17.37
CA THR A 158 0.05 -8.39 -16.28
C THR A 158 1.21 -8.06 -15.34
N LYS A 159 2.38 -7.74 -15.89
CA LYS A 159 3.57 -7.37 -15.13
C LYS A 159 3.34 -6.10 -14.31
N MET A 160 2.76 -5.07 -14.94
CA MET A 160 2.37 -3.83 -14.27
C MET A 160 1.42 -4.12 -13.09
N TYR A 161 0.34 -4.87 -13.33
CA TYR A 161 -0.63 -5.22 -12.30
C TYR A 161 0.01 -5.96 -11.11
N GLN A 162 0.81 -6.99 -11.40
CA GLN A 162 1.54 -7.74 -10.37
C GLN A 162 2.49 -6.84 -9.58
N GLY A 163 3.11 -5.84 -10.23
CA GLY A 163 3.93 -4.83 -9.58
C GLY A 163 3.18 -4.01 -8.52
N PHE A 164 1.98 -3.52 -8.84
CA PHE A 164 1.13 -2.81 -7.88
C PHE A 164 0.65 -3.71 -6.74
N LEU A 165 0.25 -4.95 -7.03
CA LEU A 165 -0.12 -5.92 -5.98
C LEU A 165 1.06 -6.22 -5.04
N GLY A 166 2.26 -6.38 -5.60
CA GLY A 166 3.48 -6.57 -4.82
C GLY A 166 3.73 -5.38 -3.89
N LEU A 167 3.70 -4.16 -4.44
CA LEU A 167 3.88 -2.94 -3.65
C LEU A 167 2.83 -2.79 -2.53
N LYS A 168 1.56 -3.10 -2.81
CA LYS A 168 0.50 -3.09 -1.80
C LYS A 168 0.86 -4.02 -0.62
N ARG A 169 1.21 -5.26 -0.92
CA ARG A 169 1.56 -6.27 0.11
C ARG A 169 2.76 -5.84 0.93
N ASP A 170 3.77 -5.26 0.26
CA ASP A 170 4.97 -4.76 0.93
C ASP A 170 4.66 -3.60 1.89
N ILE A 171 3.79 -2.68 1.49
CA ILE A 171 3.34 -1.57 2.35
C ILE A 171 2.52 -2.08 3.54
N GLU A 172 1.64 -3.07 3.33
CA GLU A 172 0.87 -3.69 4.42
C GLU A 172 1.76 -4.42 5.44
N ASP A 173 2.83 -5.07 4.98
CA ASP A 173 3.83 -5.68 5.86
C ASP A 173 4.66 -4.61 6.58
N PHE A 174 5.08 -3.56 5.87
CA PHE A 174 5.79 -2.41 6.43
C PHE A 174 5.04 -1.77 7.59
N VAL A 175 3.74 -1.50 7.42
CA VAL A 175 2.90 -0.91 8.48
C VAL A 175 2.91 -1.80 9.73
N ARG A 176 2.73 -3.11 9.56
CA ARG A 176 2.77 -4.07 10.68
C ARG A 176 4.12 -4.10 11.39
N ARG A 177 5.22 -4.08 10.64
CA ARG A 177 6.58 -4.05 11.23
C ARG A 177 6.87 -2.74 11.95
N MET A 178 6.44 -1.62 11.39
CA MET A 178 6.60 -0.30 12.01
C MET A 178 5.78 -0.16 13.30
N ASP A 179 4.55 -0.67 13.32
CA ASP A 179 3.73 -0.75 14.53
C ASP A 179 4.43 -1.54 15.64
N ARG A 180 4.91 -2.74 15.30
CA ARG A 180 5.67 -3.57 16.23
C ARG A 180 6.92 -2.87 16.74
N PHE A 181 7.67 -2.19 15.87
CA PHE A 181 8.85 -1.44 16.25
C PHE A 181 8.54 -0.36 17.30
N ILE A 182 7.45 0.40 17.11
CA ILE A 182 7.01 1.41 18.09
C ILE A 182 6.65 0.76 19.42
N GLU A 183 5.89 -0.34 19.40
CA GLU A 183 5.46 -1.05 20.61
C GLU A 183 6.63 -1.66 21.40
N GLU A 184 7.53 -2.36 20.72
CA GLU A 184 8.72 -2.97 21.32
C GLU A 184 9.67 -1.91 21.89
N THR A 185 9.90 -0.82 21.13
CA THR A 185 10.74 0.29 21.59
C THR A 185 10.12 0.97 22.82
N GLY A 186 8.80 1.18 22.82
CA GLY A 186 8.10 1.78 23.95
C GLY A 186 8.13 0.92 25.20
N SER A 187 7.95 -0.39 25.03
CA SER A 187 8.02 -1.37 26.13
C SER A 187 9.41 -1.38 26.77
N LYS A 188 10.46 -1.41 25.94
CA LYS A 188 11.85 -1.37 26.43
C LYS A 188 12.17 -0.09 27.21
N ILE A 189 11.74 1.08 26.71
CA ILE A 189 11.94 2.35 27.42
C ILE A 189 11.21 2.35 28.76
N ALA A 190 9.99 1.81 28.83
CA ALA A 190 9.24 1.72 30.08
C ALA A 190 9.93 0.79 31.11
N GLU A 191 10.49 -0.33 30.66
CA GLU A 191 11.29 -1.23 31.50
C GLU A 191 12.56 -0.53 32.02
N ASP A 192 13.29 0.18 31.15
CA ASP A 192 14.48 0.94 31.51
C ASP A 192 14.16 2.01 32.57
N ILE A 193 13.07 2.77 32.39
CA ILE A 193 12.59 3.78 33.36
C ILE A 193 12.31 3.13 34.72
N LYS A 194 11.60 1.99 34.73
CA LYS A 194 11.27 1.27 35.96
C LYS A 194 12.54 0.79 36.68
N ALA A 195 13.48 0.20 35.94
CA ALA A 195 14.73 -0.28 36.48
C ALA A 195 15.60 0.85 37.05
N LEU A 196 15.74 1.96 36.31
CA LEU A 196 16.50 3.13 36.75
C LEU A 196 15.88 3.79 37.99
N THR A 197 14.55 3.88 38.05
CA THR A 197 13.84 4.40 39.23
C THR A 197 14.12 3.56 40.48
N GLN A 198 14.12 2.23 40.35
CA GLN A 198 14.46 1.35 41.47
C GLN A 198 15.92 1.50 41.89
N GLN A 199 16.86 1.54 40.94
CA GLN A 199 18.29 1.72 41.23
C GLN A 199 18.59 3.06 41.92
N ILE A 200 17.91 4.13 41.51
CA ILE A 200 18.02 5.45 42.16
C ILE A 200 17.57 5.36 43.62
N LYS A 201 16.40 4.73 43.87
CA LYS A 201 15.88 4.55 45.22
C LYS A 201 16.84 3.75 46.10
N ASP A 202 17.36 2.63 45.59
CA ASP A 202 18.30 1.79 46.34
C ASP A 202 19.58 2.57 46.69
N LEU A 203 20.12 3.38 45.77
CA LEU A 203 21.29 4.24 46.00
C LEU A 203 21.00 5.34 47.03
N GLU A 204 19.82 5.97 46.99
CA GLU A 204 19.40 6.98 47.98
C GLU A 204 19.30 6.38 49.39
N ASP A 205 18.75 5.17 49.51
CA ASP A 205 18.68 4.42 50.76
C ASP A 205 20.09 4.08 51.28
N GLU A 206 20.99 3.60 50.42
CA GLU A 206 22.37 3.29 50.78
C GLU A 206 23.19 4.53 51.20
N ILE A 207 23.04 5.65 50.49
CA ILE A 207 23.69 6.92 50.86
C ILE A 207 23.19 7.39 52.23
N THR A 208 21.89 7.23 52.51
CA THR A 208 21.30 7.57 53.81
C THR A 208 21.87 6.71 54.94
N ILE A 209 22.01 5.40 54.72
CA ILE A 209 22.64 4.49 55.68
C ILE A 209 24.10 4.87 55.95
N ILE A 210 24.88 5.21 54.92
CA ILE A 210 26.28 5.65 55.07
C ILE A 210 26.34 6.96 55.85
N ALA A 211 25.45 7.92 55.59
CA ALA A 211 25.39 9.17 56.33
C ALA A 211 25.07 8.97 57.82
N ILE A 212 24.20 8.00 58.16
CA ILE A 212 23.94 7.60 59.55
C ILE A 212 25.20 7.00 60.19
N LYS A 213 25.92 6.12 59.48
CA LYS A 213 27.18 5.53 59.96
C LYS A 213 28.29 6.56 60.14
N ASP A 214 28.38 7.55 59.25
CA ASP A 214 29.28 8.71 59.37
C ASP A 214 28.98 9.48 60.66
N ALA A 215 27.70 9.79 60.90
CA ALA A 215 27.25 10.51 62.09
C ALA A 215 27.47 9.70 63.38
N GLN A 216 27.20 8.39 63.37
CA GLN A 216 27.47 7.50 64.50
C GLN A 216 28.96 7.34 64.79
N THR A 217 29.79 7.22 63.76
CA THR A 217 31.26 7.13 63.90
C THR A 217 31.83 8.43 64.43
N ALA A 218 31.34 9.58 63.96
CA ALA A 218 31.68 10.89 64.51
C ALA A 218 31.18 11.06 65.96
N LEU A 219 30.00 10.52 66.29
CA LEU A 219 29.44 10.55 67.64
C LEU A 219 30.23 9.65 68.61
N VAL A 220 30.70 8.47 68.17
CA VAL A 220 31.60 7.61 68.96
C VAL A 220 32.98 8.25 69.10
N ALA A 221 33.46 8.96 68.07
CA ALA A 221 34.68 9.77 68.15
C ALA A 221 34.56 10.96 69.12
N THR A 222 33.35 11.47 69.35
CA THR A 222 33.07 12.59 70.27
C THR A 222 32.47 12.15 71.61
N GLY A 223 32.09 10.87 71.74
CA GLY A 223 31.41 10.26 72.89
C GLY A 223 32.32 9.75 74.00
N VAL A 224 33.63 10.03 73.94
CA VAL A 224 34.54 9.86 75.09
C VAL A 224 35.32 11.16 75.30
N LEU A 225 34.61 12.16 75.84
CA LEU A 225 35.20 13.16 76.74
C LEU A 225 34.78 12.84 78.18
N LEU A 226 35.07 11.61 78.62
CA LEU A 226 35.32 11.28 80.02
C LEU A 226 36.58 10.38 80.07
N ASN A 227 37.73 11.07 80.08
CA ASN A 227 39.03 10.67 80.62
C ASN A 227 39.88 9.59 79.90
N ILE A 228 41.03 10.08 79.39
CA ILE A 228 42.36 9.44 79.24
C ILE A 228 42.60 8.54 78.00
N ILE A 229 43.42 9.09 77.10
CA ILE A 229 44.31 8.48 76.08
C ILE A 229 43.75 7.29 75.27
N GLY A 230 43.48 7.58 74.00
CA GLY A 230 43.88 6.72 72.89
C GLY A 230 42.78 6.00 72.14
N ILE A 231 42.03 6.69 71.28
CA ILE A 231 41.44 6.07 70.09
C ILE A 231 41.61 7.03 68.90
N ILE A 232 42.56 6.70 68.04
CA ILE A 232 42.49 7.05 66.63
C ILE A 232 41.21 6.39 66.11
N VAL A 233 40.11 7.13 65.98
CA VAL A 233 39.12 6.75 64.97
C VAL A 233 39.84 6.99 63.67
N SER A 234 40.27 5.89 63.03
CA SER A 234 41.20 5.99 61.93
C SER A 234 40.64 6.93 60.88
N GLY A 235 41.41 7.96 60.54
CA GLY A 235 41.10 8.81 59.41
C GLY A 235 40.82 7.97 58.15
N SER A 236 41.33 6.73 58.09
CA SER A 236 41.00 5.75 57.05
C SER A 236 39.55 5.26 57.03
N VAL A 237 38.86 5.05 58.17
CA VAL A 237 37.45 4.58 58.17
C VAL A 237 36.50 5.71 57.81
N LEU A 238 36.72 6.91 58.37
CA LEU A 238 35.95 8.08 57.97
C LEU A 238 36.23 8.48 56.52
N ALA A 239 37.49 8.42 56.07
CA ALA A 239 37.83 8.65 54.66
C ALA A 239 37.26 7.56 53.75
N SER A 240 37.18 6.29 54.18
CA SER A 240 36.55 5.23 53.38
C SER A 240 35.05 5.48 53.22
N TYR A 241 34.34 5.88 54.27
CA TYR A 241 32.92 6.22 54.15
C TYR A 241 32.68 7.47 53.29
N GLN A 242 33.54 8.48 53.40
CA GLN A 242 33.47 9.66 52.52
C GLN A 242 33.76 9.30 51.05
N ALA A 243 34.72 8.42 50.79
CA ALA A 243 35.02 7.93 49.44
C ALA A 243 33.87 7.11 48.86
N ASP A 244 33.30 6.19 49.63
CA ASP A 244 32.14 5.38 49.24
C ASP A 244 30.92 6.27 48.94
N ARG A 245 30.65 7.27 49.80
CA ARG A 245 29.57 8.23 49.58
C ARG A 245 29.75 9.03 48.29
N ARG A 246 30.97 9.47 47.98
CA ARG A 246 31.25 10.19 46.71
C ARG A 246 31.03 9.30 45.49
N THR A 247 31.48 8.04 45.55
CA THR A 247 31.28 7.08 44.47
C THR A 247 29.79 6.81 44.24
N LYS A 248 29.02 6.58 45.30
CA LYS A 248 27.57 6.38 45.20
C LYS A 248 26.82 7.63 44.74
N ALA A 249 27.25 8.82 45.15
CA ALA A 249 26.67 10.08 44.66
C ALA A 249 26.95 10.28 43.16
N ALA A 250 28.12 9.90 42.67
CA ALA A 250 28.44 9.93 41.24
C ALA A 250 27.60 8.92 40.44
N ASP A 251 27.40 7.70 40.97
CA ASP A 251 26.52 6.70 40.36
C ASP A 251 25.06 7.20 40.34
N LEU A 252 24.56 7.74 41.45
CA LEU A 252 23.23 8.34 41.54
C LEU A 252 23.02 9.42 40.46
N ALA A 253 23.98 10.34 40.31
CA ALA A 253 23.92 11.38 39.28
C ALA A 253 23.97 10.82 37.85
N ASP A 254 24.67 9.70 37.61
CA ASP A 254 24.64 9.00 36.33
C ASP A 254 23.29 8.33 36.05
N LYS A 255 22.71 7.65 37.05
CA LYS A 255 21.39 7.02 36.94
C LYS A 255 20.28 8.05 36.73
N GLN A 256 20.34 9.18 37.42
CA GLN A 256 19.39 10.30 37.22
C GLN A 256 19.47 10.84 35.79
N ARG A 257 20.68 11.08 35.25
CA ARG A 257 20.86 11.48 33.84
C ARG A 257 20.31 10.44 32.85
N LYS A 258 20.51 9.15 33.12
CA LYS A 258 19.95 8.06 32.30
C LYS A 258 18.42 8.02 32.36
N LEU A 259 17.83 8.28 33.53
CA LEU A 259 16.39 8.34 33.71
C LEU A 259 15.79 9.54 32.95
N GLU A 260 16.42 10.70 33.02
CA GLU A 260 16.04 11.88 32.23
C GLU A 260 16.09 11.59 30.72
N ASP A 261 17.16 10.95 30.23
CA ASP A 261 17.26 10.56 28.82
C ASP A 261 16.18 9.53 28.42
N ALA A 262 15.89 8.56 29.27
CA ALA A 262 14.83 7.57 29.03
C ALA A 262 13.43 8.23 28.98
N ASN A 263 13.13 9.15 29.90
CA ASN A 263 11.88 9.92 29.89
C ASN A 263 11.76 10.79 28.63
N ARG A 264 12.85 11.45 28.22
CA ARG A 264 12.91 12.24 26.98
C ARG A 264 12.63 11.35 25.76
N LYS A 265 13.24 10.16 25.70
CA LYS A 265 12.97 9.17 24.64
C LYS A 265 11.53 8.67 24.67
N GLN A 266 10.93 8.47 25.84
CA GLN A 266 9.52 8.08 25.94
C GLN A 266 8.61 9.14 25.31
N GLN A 267 8.84 10.42 25.60
CA GLN A 267 8.12 11.54 25.00
C GLN A 267 8.36 11.61 23.48
N GLY A 268 9.62 11.49 23.05
CA GLY A 268 9.98 11.45 21.63
C GLY A 268 9.26 10.34 20.87
N LEU A 269 9.16 9.14 21.46
CA LEU A 269 8.47 8.01 20.86
C LEU A 269 6.95 8.24 20.79
N ALA A 270 6.35 8.87 21.81
CA ALA A 270 4.93 9.20 21.79
C ALA A 270 4.60 10.21 20.67
N HIS A 271 5.47 11.20 20.44
CA HIS A 271 5.32 12.13 19.32
C HIS A 271 5.52 11.42 17.98
N LEU A 272 6.57 10.62 17.82
CA LEU A 272 6.81 9.79 16.64
C LEU A 272 5.58 8.93 16.30
N LYS A 273 5.02 8.24 17.30
CA LYS A 273 3.83 7.41 17.14
C LYS A 273 2.62 8.23 16.68
N THR A 274 2.38 9.38 17.32
CA THR A 274 1.24 10.24 16.99
C THR A 274 1.32 10.73 15.54
N GLU A 275 2.51 11.15 15.11
CA GLU A 275 2.76 11.58 13.74
C GLU A 275 2.59 10.44 12.75
N TYR A 276 3.20 9.27 13.03
CA TYR A 276 3.06 8.07 12.22
C TYR A 276 1.60 7.59 12.10
N ASP A 277 0.83 7.56 13.19
CA ASP A 277 -0.59 7.23 13.16
C ASP A 277 -1.40 8.23 12.35
N GLY A 278 -0.96 9.49 12.29
CA GLY A 278 -1.52 10.53 11.42
C GLY A 278 -1.27 10.30 9.93
N LEU A 279 -0.27 9.49 9.57
CA LEU A 279 0.08 9.11 8.19
C LEU A 279 -0.63 7.84 7.72
N LYS A 280 -1.11 7.00 8.65
CA LYS A 280 -1.82 5.77 8.27
C LYS A 280 -3.05 6.12 7.44
N PRO A 281 -3.27 5.46 6.30
CA PRO A 281 -4.39 5.76 5.43
C PRO A 281 -5.69 5.38 6.16
N LYS A 282 -6.43 6.38 6.66
CA LYS A 282 -7.72 6.16 7.33
C LYS A 282 -8.81 5.60 6.40
N ARG A 283 -8.61 5.51 5.07
CA ARG A 283 -9.53 4.86 4.08
C ARG A 283 -9.12 4.89 2.58
N SER A 284 -8.07 5.60 2.14
CA SER A 284 -7.85 5.83 0.68
C SER A 284 -6.96 4.81 -0.06
N VAL A 285 -5.87 4.31 0.55
CA VAL A 285 -4.91 3.45 -0.19
C VAL A 285 -5.44 2.01 -0.36
N SER A 286 -6.40 1.59 0.47
CA SER A 286 -7.01 0.25 0.39
C SER A 286 -7.96 0.06 -0.80
N ASN A 287 -8.45 1.15 -1.41
CA ASN A 287 -9.40 1.09 -2.53
C ASN A 287 -8.71 1.23 -3.88
N VAL A 288 -7.43 1.63 -3.91
CA VAL A 288 -6.63 1.70 -5.14
C VAL A 288 -6.58 0.34 -5.81
N PRO A 289 -6.30 -0.79 -5.13
CA PRO A 289 -6.22 -2.11 -5.76
C PRO A 289 -7.59 -2.62 -6.25
N GLN A 290 -8.68 -2.28 -5.57
CA GLN A 290 -10.02 -2.68 -5.99
C GLN A 290 -10.46 -1.91 -7.25
N ARG A 291 -10.19 -0.61 -7.29
CA ARG A 291 -10.41 0.26 -8.47
C ARG A 291 -9.39 0.03 -9.58
N TRP A 292 -8.21 -0.50 -9.22
CA TRP A 292 -7.17 -0.94 -10.14
C TRP A 292 -7.56 -2.25 -10.83
N ASN A 293 -8.15 -3.20 -10.10
CA ASN A 293 -8.73 -4.41 -10.68
C ASN A 293 -9.84 -4.05 -11.68
N GLU A 294 -10.72 -3.11 -11.33
CA GLU A 294 -11.76 -2.61 -12.24
C GLU A 294 -11.19 -1.98 -13.53
N CYS A 295 -9.96 -1.42 -13.52
CA CYS A 295 -9.29 -0.87 -14.71
C CYS A 295 -8.36 -1.86 -15.44
N ALA A 296 -7.74 -2.81 -14.73
CA ALA A 296 -6.78 -3.78 -15.26
C ALA A 296 -7.44 -5.09 -15.72
N ASP A 297 -8.63 -5.40 -15.22
CA ASP A 297 -9.45 -6.51 -15.72
C ASP A 297 -10.12 -6.17 -17.05
N GLN A 298 -10.27 -4.89 -17.44
CA GLN A 298 -10.89 -4.50 -18.72
C GLN A 298 -10.07 -4.87 -19.97
N PRO A 299 -8.72 -4.78 -19.99
CA PRO A 299 -7.90 -5.41 -21.04
C PRO A 299 -8.03 -6.93 -21.05
N GLY A 300 -8.18 -7.55 -19.87
CA GLY A 300 -8.50 -8.97 -19.70
C GLY A 300 -9.89 -9.33 -20.26
N GLU A 301 -10.85 -8.40 -20.20
CA GLU A 301 -12.17 -8.53 -20.80
C GLU A 301 -12.15 -8.31 -22.33
N LEU A 302 -11.20 -7.54 -22.86
CA LEU A 302 -10.95 -7.49 -24.30
C LEU A 302 -10.29 -8.79 -24.79
N LEU A 303 -9.34 -9.31 -24.01
CA LEU A 303 -8.85 -10.69 -24.07
C LEU A 303 -9.94 -11.72 -23.72
N PHE A 304 -11.12 -11.32 -23.22
CA PHE A 304 -12.27 -12.19 -22.95
C PHE A 304 -13.22 -12.28 -24.15
N CYS A 305 -13.46 -11.17 -24.87
CA CYS A 305 -14.06 -11.21 -26.21
C CYS A 305 -13.23 -12.05 -27.19
N VAL A 306 -11.93 -12.08 -26.92
CA VAL A 306 -10.91 -12.75 -27.72
C VAL A 306 -10.63 -14.17 -27.19
N SER A 307 -10.66 -14.47 -25.89
CA SER A 307 -10.63 -15.86 -25.38
C SER A 307 -11.96 -16.59 -25.57
N GLN A 308 -13.04 -15.87 -25.87
CA GLN A 308 -14.20 -16.46 -26.52
C GLN A 308 -13.85 -17.01 -27.91
N SER A 309 -12.86 -16.50 -28.64
CA SER A 309 -12.40 -17.14 -29.88
C SER A 309 -11.67 -18.45 -29.62
N ASP A 310 -10.94 -18.58 -28.51
CA ASP A 310 -10.41 -19.86 -28.03
C ASP A 310 -11.55 -20.83 -27.66
N TYR A 311 -12.63 -20.31 -27.06
CA TYR A 311 -13.87 -21.06 -26.86
C TYR A 311 -14.54 -21.42 -28.21
N PHE A 312 -14.55 -20.55 -29.22
CA PHE A 312 -15.13 -20.79 -30.54
C PHE A 312 -14.29 -21.75 -31.39
N ALA A 313 -12.97 -21.73 -31.22
CA ALA A 313 -12.01 -22.62 -31.88
C ALA A 313 -12.02 -24.03 -31.25
N ASN A 314 -12.20 -24.14 -29.94
CA ASN A 314 -12.03 -25.40 -29.21
C ASN A 314 -13.33 -26.05 -28.71
N SER A 315 -14.48 -25.36 -28.65
CA SER A 315 -15.69 -25.91 -28.02
C SER A 315 -16.48 -26.89 -28.91
N GLY A 316 -16.21 -26.98 -30.22
CA GLY A 316 -17.06 -27.74 -31.13
C GLY A 316 -18.52 -27.23 -31.17
N VAL A 317 -18.83 -26.12 -30.50
CA VAL A 317 -20.14 -25.50 -30.49
C VAL A 317 -20.24 -24.70 -31.78
N PHE A 318 -21.15 -25.13 -32.65
CA PHE A 318 -21.49 -24.41 -33.86
C PHE A 318 -22.21 -23.11 -33.46
N VAL A 319 -21.46 -22.04 -33.32
CA VAL A 319 -22.02 -20.71 -33.08
C VAL A 319 -22.49 -20.15 -34.41
N SER A 320 -23.71 -19.62 -34.47
CA SER A 320 -24.22 -19.05 -35.71
C SER A 320 -23.33 -17.88 -36.17
N ILE A 321 -23.24 -17.70 -37.50
CA ILE A 321 -22.54 -16.55 -38.10
C ILE A 321 -23.09 -15.23 -37.55
N GLN A 322 -24.39 -15.17 -37.24
CA GLN A 322 -25.02 -13.97 -36.70
C GLN A 322 -24.53 -13.65 -35.29
N ARG A 323 -24.43 -14.66 -34.41
CA ARG A 323 -23.87 -14.45 -33.07
C ARG A 323 -22.40 -14.02 -33.14
N PHE A 324 -21.59 -14.70 -33.94
CA PHE A 324 -20.18 -14.33 -34.14
C PHE A 324 -20.03 -12.87 -34.59
N LYS A 325 -20.85 -12.44 -35.56
CA LYS A 325 -20.86 -11.03 -36.00
C LYS A 325 -21.31 -10.07 -34.90
N ALA A 326 -22.31 -10.43 -34.10
CA ALA A 326 -22.81 -9.59 -33.02
C ALA A 326 -21.75 -9.38 -31.93
N GLU A 327 -21.06 -10.45 -31.53
CA GLU A 327 -19.98 -10.40 -30.54
C GLU A 327 -18.78 -9.57 -31.03
N LEU A 328 -18.36 -9.74 -32.29
CA LEU A 328 -17.28 -8.94 -32.86
C LEU A 328 -17.65 -7.46 -33.02
N ARG A 329 -18.90 -7.15 -33.36
CA ARG A 329 -19.39 -5.75 -33.39
C ARG A 329 -19.39 -5.14 -32.00
N LEU A 330 -19.83 -5.88 -30.98
CA LEU A 330 -19.79 -5.41 -29.61
C LEU A 330 -18.35 -5.13 -29.16
N ALA A 331 -17.43 -6.07 -29.38
CA ALA A 331 -16.01 -5.88 -29.05
C ALA A 331 -15.44 -4.63 -29.74
N ARG A 332 -15.77 -4.42 -31.02
CA ARG A 332 -15.39 -3.21 -31.75
C ARG A 332 -15.97 -1.94 -31.16
N ASP A 333 -17.27 -1.91 -30.87
CA ASP A 333 -17.95 -0.70 -30.38
C ASP A 333 -17.49 -0.32 -28.96
N THR A 334 -16.95 -1.26 -28.19
CA THR A 334 -16.28 -0.96 -26.90
C THR A 334 -14.89 -0.34 -27.07
N CYS A 335 -14.21 -0.57 -28.20
CA CYS A 335 -12.85 -0.09 -28.41
C CYS A 335 -12.76 1.45 -28.40
N GLY A 336 -13.73 2.15 -29.00
CA GLY A 336 -13.73 3.62 -29.06
C GLY A 336 -13.73 4.28 -27.68
N PRO A 337 -14.76 4.03 -26.84
CA PRO A 337 -14.82 4.57 -25.48
C PRO A 337 -13.62 4.17 -24.61
N LEU A 338 -13.09 2.96 -24.77
CA LEU A 338 -11.92 2.50 -24.03
C LEU A 338 -10.63 3.20 -24.47
N GLN A 339 -10.42 3.38 -25.79
CA GLN A 339 -9.31 4.17 -26.31
C GLN A 339 -9.34 5.58 -25.74
N GLU A 340 -10.49 6.25 -25.80
CA GLU A 340 -10.65 7.60 -25.27
C GLU A 340 -10.39 7.66 -23.75
N GLY A 341 -10.92 6.69 -23.00
CA GLY A 341 -10.68 6.57 -21.57
C GLY A 341 -9.20 6.41 -21.22
N LEU A 342 -8.48 5.53 -21.93
CA LEU A 342 -7.06 5.27 -21.73
C LEU A 342 -6.18 6.47 -22.12
N GLU A 343 -6.55 7.21 -23.18
CA GLU A 343 -5.87 8.45 -23.56
C GLU A 343 -6.05 9.54 -22.50
N ARG A 344 -7.28 9.70 -21.98
CA ARG A 344 -7.57 10.63 -20.89
C ARG A 344 -6.79 10.22 -19.62
N TYR A 345 -6.79 8.93 -19.26
CA TYR A 345 -5.98 8.39 -18.16
C TYR A 345 -4.49 8.71 -18.32
N ALA A 346 -3.91 8.42 -19.50
CA ALA A 346 -2.50 8.69 -19.76
C ALA A 346 -2.18 10.19 -19.67
N THR A 347 -3.11 11.04 -20.09
CA THR A 347 -3.02 12.51 -19.98
C THR A 347 -3.05 12.99 -18.53
N GLU A 348 -3.93 12.43 -17.68
CA GLU A 348 -3.94 12.73 -16.24
C GLU A 348 -2.60 12.43 -15.59
N LEU A 349 -1.98 11.28 -15.93
CA LEU A 349 -0.67 10.91 -15.39
C LEU A 349 0.47 11.74 -15.98
N ALA A 350 0.40 12.15 -17.25
CA ALA A 350 1.41 13.02 -17.86
C ALA A 350 1.45 14.41 -17.22
N ASN A 351 0.33 14.88 -16.69
CA ASN A 351 0.20 16.17 -16.01
C ASN A 351 0.50 16.12 -14.50
N ARG A 352 0.99 14.97 -13.99
CA ARG A 352 1.47 14.81 -12.61
C ARG A 352 2.57 15.86 -12.33
N LYS A 353 2.40 16.64 -11.26
CA LYS A 353 3.32 17.70 -10.84
C LYS A 353 4.14 17.29 -9.63
#